data_AF-A0A960WDY6-F1
#
_entry.id   AF-A0A960WDY6-F1
#
_cell.length_a   1.000
_cell.length_b   1.000
_cell.length_c   1.000
_cell.angle_alpha   90.00
_cell.angle_beta   90.00
_cell.angle_gamma   90.00
#
_symmetry.space_group_name_H-M   'P 1'
#
loop_
_entity.id
_entity.type
_entity.pdbx_description
1 polymer ?
#
loop_
_entity_poly.entity_id
_entity_poly.type
_entity_poly.pdbx_seq_one_letter_code
_entity_poly.pdbx_strand_id
1 'polypeptide(L)'
;MRTLITLIVALFGLVSCASDLDLEARMSQVEARVKENGKKIQNEPQVAEFNLLKSDEIVTYYNPSGRRDPFKEYEGKAVAKLEVDLTSILESFELADLQLTAIIWGIAKPKALFRAPDGYSYIGEKGTRIGRNGGKISKVSRSKLLVQEEYRSPTGDITVRQLEINLHDDEELQDRELESLDFKFSDE
;
A
#
# COMPACT_ATOMS: atom_id res chain seq x y z
N MET A 1 -3.79 11.36 59.10
CA MET A 1 -3.05 11.01 57.86
C MET A 1 -2.02 12.05 57.42
N ARG A 2 -2.11 13.34 57.78
CA ARG A 2 -1.08 14.34 57.44
C ARG A 2 0.18 14.25 58.32
N THR A 3 0.05 13.90 59.59
CA THR A 3 1.18 13.72 60.54
C THR A 3 1.92 12.38 60.41
N LEU A 4 1.29 11.38 59.76
CA LEU A 4 1.88 10.07 59.50
C LEU A 4 2.85 10.11 58.31
N ILE A 5 2.57 10.98 57.33
CA ILE A 5 3.40 11.20 56.15
C ILE A 5 4.67 12.00 56.51
N THR A 6 4.57 12.96 57.44
CA THR A 6 5.75 13.74 57.88
C THR A 6 6.77 12.92 58.66
N LEU A 7 6.35 11.83 59.33
CA LEU A 7 7.25 10.97 60.09
C LEU A 7 7.99 9.95 59.19
N ILE A 8 7.39 9.57 58.05
CA ILE A 8 8.00 8.66 57.07
C ILE A 8 9.06 9.38 56.21
N VAL A 9 8.87 10.66 55.91
CA VAL A 9 9.86 11.48 55.16
C VAL A 9 11.11 11.80 55.99
N ALA A 10 10.97 11.91 57.32
CA ALA A 10 12.12 12.14 58.22
C ALA A 10 12.97 10.88 58.47
N LEU A 11 12.40 9.68 58.31
CA LEU A 11 13.11 8.41 58.56
C LEU A 11 14.00 7.96 57.38
N PHE A 12 13.77 8.47 56.18
CA PHE A 12 14.59 8.17 54.99
C PHE A 12 15.77 9.14 54.79
N GLY A 13 15.93 10.16 55.64
CA GLY A 13 16.91 11.24 55.47
C GLY A 13 18.34 10.97 55.95
N LEU A 14 18.66 9.80 56.50
CA LEU A 14 20.00 9.50 57.03
C LEU A 14 20.48 8.08 56.71
N VAL A 15 20.58 7.75 55.42
CA VAL A 15 21.44 6.64 54.96
C VAL A 15 22.37 7.17 53.86
N SER A 16 23.40 7.90 54.29
CA SER A 16 24.59 8.15 53.49
C SER A 16 25.56 6.99 53.74
N CYS A 17 25.42 5.92 52.96
CA CYS A 17 26.45 4.89 52.88
C CYS A 17 27.49 5.37 51.86
N ALA A 18 28.61 5.88 52.37
CA ALA A 18 29.84 6.02 51.62
C ALA A 18 30.34 4.60 51.27
N SER A 19 30.21 4.22 50.00
CA SER A 19 30.97 3.12 49.42
C SER A 19 31.92 3.73 48.38
N ASP A 20 33.18 3.86 48.75
CA ASP A 20 34.26 4.20 47.82
C ASP A 20 34.23 3.22 46.63
N LEU A 21 34.10 3.78 45.44
CA LEU A 21 34.21 3.09 44.17
C LEU A 21 35.69 2.81 43.90
N ASP A 22 36.21 1.71 44.44
CA ASP A 22 37.58 1.28 44.16
C ASP A 22 37.69 0.73 42.72
N LEU A 23 37.96 1.65 41.81
CA LEU A 23 38.08 1.42 40.38
C LEU A 23 39.31 0.55 40.06
N GLU A 24 40.37 0.62 40.87
CA GLU A 24 41.61 -0.14 40.67
C GLU A 24 41.40 -1.64 40.88
N ALA A 25 40.61 -2.02 41.88
CA ALA A 25 40.25 -3.41 42.13
C ALA A 25 39.43 -4.02 40.99
N ARG A 26 38.59 -3.23 40.30
CA ARG A 26 37.83 -3.72 39.14
C ARG A 26 38.69 -3.82 37.87
N MET A 27 39.61 -2.89 37.67
CA MET A 27 40.50 -2.91 36.50
C MET A 27 41.47 -4.10 36.54
N SER A 28 42.04 -4.40 37.72
CA SER A 28 42.92 -5.58 37.88
C SER A 28 42.20 -6.91 37.64
N GLN A 29 40.92 -7.02 38.00
CA GLN A 29 40.10 -8.20 37.72
C GLN A 29 39.79 -8.36 36.23
N VAL A 30 39.60 -7.27 35.50
CA VAL A 30 39.43 -7.28 34.04
C VAL A 30 40.72 -7.71 33.35
N GLU A 31 41.87 -7.15 33.76
CA GLU A 31 43.18 -7.52 33.22
C GLU A 31 43.53 -8.98 33.49
N ALA A 32 43.22 -9.51 34.68
CA ALA A 32 43.41 -10.92 35.00
C ALA A 32 42.56 -11.83 34.10
N ARG A 33 41.29 -11.49 33.86
CA ARG A 33 40.41 -12.23 32.93
C ARG A 33 40.88 -12.16 31.48
N VAL A 34 41.44 -11.03 31.05
CA VAL A 34 41.99 -10.85 29.70
C VAL A 34 43.29 -11.66 29.53
N LYS A 35 44.11 -11.79 30.57
CA LYS A 35 45.30 -12.66 30.55
C LYS A 35 44.97 -14.15 30.53
N GLU A 36 43.96 -14.57 31.27
CA GLU A 36 43.58 -15.99 31.39
C GLU A 36 42.87 -16.50 30.11
N ASN A 37 42.00 -15.68 29.51
CA ASN A 37 41.20 -16.07 28.33
C ASN A 37 41.69 -15.44 27.02
N GLY A 38 42.84 -14.77 27.03
CA GLY A 38 43.48 -14.16 25.87
C GLY A 38 44.10 -15.19 24.92
N LYS A 39 43.32 -16.18 24.46
CA LYS A 39 43.71 -16.99 23.32
C LYS A 39 43.76 -16.05 22.11
N LYS A 40 44.97 -15.69 21.66
CA LYS A 40 45.20 -15.02 20.38
C LYS A 40 44.44 -15.79 19.31
N ILE A 41 43.29 -15.27 18.89
CA ILE A 41 42.60 -15.79 17.73
C ILE A 41 43.46 -15.37 16.54
N GLN A 42 44.17 -16.33 15.95
CA GLN A 42 44.86 -16.12 14.68
C GLN A 42 43.78 -15.99 13.61
N ASN A 43 43.21 -14.79 13.48
CA ASN A 43 42.34 -14.43 12.37
C ASN A 43 43.22 -14.05 11.18
N GLU A 44 44.03 -14.99 10.72
CA GLU A 44 44.54 -14.91 9.36
C GLU A 44 43.38 -15.36 8.48
N PRO A 45 42.86 -14.51 7.56
CA PRO A 45 41.76 -14.92 6.71
C PRO A 45 42.24 -16.10 5.87
N GLN A 46 41.71 -17.29 6.14
CA GLN A 46 41.85 -18.43 5.25
C GLN A 46 40.97 -18.16 4.03
N VAL A 47 41.45 -17.29 3.14
CA VAL A 47 40.95 -17.24 1.77
C VAL A 47 41.37 -18.55 1.12
N ALA A 48 40.42 -19.48 1.01
CA ALA A 48 40.60 -20.64 0.16
C ALA A 48 41.06 -20.13 -1.21
N GLU A 49 42.21 -20.60 -1.66
CA GLU A 49 42.77 -20.24 -2.97
C GLU A 49 41.86 -20.85 -4.05
N PHE A 50 40.83 -20.11 -4.45
CA PHE A 50 39.91 -20.50 -5.50
C PHE A 50 40.67 -20.53 -6.83
N ASN A 51 41.18 -21.70 -7.19
CA ASN A 51 41.72 -21.95 -8.52
C ASN A 51 40.56 -22.03 -9.54
N LEU A 52 40.09 -20.87 -9.97
CA LEU A 52 39.03 -20.65 -10.98
C LEU A 52 39.32 -21.29 -12.35
N LEU A 53 40.50 -21.89 -12.53
CA LEU A 53 40.97 -22.48 -13.80
C LEU A 53 40.80 -24.01 -13.85
N LYS A 54 40.13 -24.64 -12.87
CA LYS A 54 39.99 -26.11 -12.78
C LYS A 54 38.56 -26.64 -12.68
N SER A 55 37.55 -25.80 -12.89
CA SER A 55 36.16 -26.25 -13.00
C SER A 55 35.80 -26.46 -14.46
N ASP A 56 35.56 -27.71 -14.86
CA ASP A 56 34.92 -28.10 -16.14
C ASP A 56 33.43 -27.74 -16.19
N GLU A 57 32.99 -26.78 -15.38
CA GLU A 57 31.63 -26.26 -15.40
C GLU A 57 31.55 -25.26 -16.56
N ILE A 58 30.74 -25.58 -17.56
CA ILE A 58 30.47 -24.70 -18.70
C ILE A 58 29.80 -23.43 -18.14
N VAL A 59 30.59 -22.41 -17.85
CA VAL A 59 30.09 -21.09 -17.49
C VAL A 59 29.42 -20.51 -18.73
N THR A 60 28.10 -20.66 -18.81
CA THR A 60 27.32 -20.05 -19.90
C THR A 60 27.25 -18.55 -19.66
N TYR A 61 28.15 -17.80 -20.30
CA TYR A 61 28.11 -16.34 -20.28
C TYR A 61 26.93 -15.83 -21.10
N TYR A 62 26.18 -14.89 -20.53
CA TYR A 62 25.11 -14.20 -21.24
C TYR A 62 25.68 -13.37 -22.39
N ASN A 63 25.43 -13.81 -23.62
CA ASN A 63 25.76 -13.04 -24.83
C ASN A 63 24.54 -12.20 -25.27
N PRO A 64 24.57 -10.86 -25.15
CA PRO A 64 23.49 -9.98 -25.58
C PRO A 64 23.45 -9.76 -27.10
N SER A 65 24.45 -10.19 -27.87
CA SER A 65 24.52 -9.95 -29.31
C SER A 65 23.33 -10.55 -30.04
N GLY A 66 22.67 -9.74 -30.86
CA GLY A 66 21.49 -10.14 -31.65
C GLY A 66 20.18 -10.22 -30.85
N ARG A 67 20.21 -9.97 -29.54
CA ARG A 67 19.00 -9.85 -28.71
C ARG A 67 18.61 -8.39 -28.57
N ARG A 68 17.31 -8.16 -28.38
CA ARG A 68 16.77 -6.83 -28.11
C ARG A 68 17.29 -6.32 -26.76
N ASP A 69 17.68 -5.06 -26.72
CA ASP A 69 18.18 -4.41 -25.52
C ASP A 69 17.06 -4.34 -24.45
N PRO A 70 17.23 -4.98 -23.27
CA PRO A 70 16.22 -5.00 -22.22
C PRO A 70 16.01 -3.63 -21.56
N PHE A 71 16.91 -2.67 -21.80
CA PHE A 71 16.82 -1.31 -21.29
C PHE A 71 16.37 -0.30 -22.34
N LYS A 72 16.15 -0.74 -23.59
CA LYS A 72 15.50 0.09 -24.60
C LYS A 72 14.00 -0.05 -24.53
N GLU A 73 13.34 1.10 -24.54
CA GLU A 73 11.89 1.22 -24.62
C GLU A 73 11.36 0.45 -25.84
N TYR A 74 10.13 -0.05 -25.72
CA TYR A 74 9.48 -0.82 -26.77
C TYR A 74 9.02 0.09 -27.92
N GLU A 75 9.72 0.04 -29.06
CA GLU A 75 9.36 0.73 -30.31
C GLU A 75 8.18 0.11 -31.08
N GLY A 76 7.36 -0.74 -30.47
CA GLY A 76 6.13 -1.15 -31.15
C GLY A 76 5.26 0.08 -31.33
N LYS A 77 4.66 0.20 -32.52
CA LYS A 77 3.82 1.34 -32.92
C LYS A 77 3.03 1.82 -31.71
N ALA A 78 3.37 3.02 -31.23
CA ALA A 78 2.56 3.71 -30.26
C ALA A 78 1.14 3.61 -30.78
N VAL A 79 0.30 2.84 -30.09
CA VAL A 79 -1.11 2.80 -30.43
C VAL A 79 -1.49 4.25 -30.29
N ALA A 80 -1.83 4.90 -31.41
CA ALA A 80 -2.13 6.32 -31.42
C ALA A 80 -2.98 6.56 -30.19
N LYS A 81 -2.47 7.39 -29.27
CA LYS A 81 -3.25 7.84 -28.12
C LYS A 81 -4.48 8.42 -28.80
N LEU A 82 -5.57 7.65 -28.83
CA LEU A 82 -6.81 8.16 -29.36
C LEU A 82 -6.98 9.45 -28.57
N GLU A 83 -7.04 10.57 -29.28
CA GLU A 83 -7.51 11.80 -28.68
C GLU A 83 -8.93 11.45 -28.24
N VAL A 84 -9.04 10.98 -27.00
CA VAL A 84 -10.32 10.62 -26.40
C VAL A 84 -10.95 11.97 -26.16
N ASP A 85 -11.74 12.40 -27.13
CA ASP A 85 -12.61 13.54 -27.00
C ASP A 85 -13.57 13.19 -25.86
N LEU A 86 -13.23 13.64 -24.65
CA LEU A 86 -13.97 13.33 -23.41
C LEU A 86 -15.35 13.96 -23.57
N THR A 87 -16.29 13.14 -24.02
CA THR A 87 -17.66 13.56 -24.31
C THR A 87 -18.45 13.72 -23.00
N SER A 88 -18.01 13.02 -21.95
CA SER A 88 -18.57 13.12 -20.60
C SER A 88 -17.50 13.38 -19.54
N ILE A 89 -17.83 14.21 -18.54
CA ILE A 89 -16.99 14.42 -17.34
C ILE A 89 -16.75 13.08 -16.61
N LEU A 90 -17.71 12.14 -16.70
CA LEU A 90 -17.59 10.80 -16.13
C LEU A 90 -16.46 9.96 -16.72
N GLU A 91 -15.94 10.30 -17.91
CA GLU A 91 -14.77 9.63 -18.52
C GLU A 91 -13.43 10.05 -17.87
N SER A 92 -13.41 11.17 -17.14
CA SER A 92 -12.18 11.66 -16.49
C SER A 92 -11.79 10.85 -15.25
N PHE A 93 -12.75 10.14 -14.66
CA PHE A 93 -12.59 9.32 -13.45
C PHE A 93 -12.39 7.84 -13.80
N GLU A 94 -11.81 7.08 -12.87
CA GLU A 94 -11.74 5.63 -13.00
C GLU A 94 -13.08 5.00 -12.60
N LEU A 95 -13.48 3.90 -13.26
CA LEU A 95 -14.81 3.30 -13.01
C LEU A 95 -14.95 2.81 -11.56
N ALA A 96 -13.85 2.36 -10.96
CA ALA A 96 -13.82 1.88 -9.57
C ALA A 96 -14.04 3.00 -8.53
N ASP A 97 -13.68 4.24 -8.87
CA ASP A 97 -13.83 5.40 -7.97
C ASP A 97 -15.23 6.02 -8.04
N LEU A 98 -16.00 5.67 -9.06
CA LEU A 98 -17.36 6.15 -9.26
C LEU A 98 -18.36 5.30 -8.47
N GLN A 99 -19.01 5.91 -7.49
CA GLN A 99 -20.02 5.25 -6.68
C GLN A 99 -21.41 5.53 -7.24
N LEU A 100 -22.20 4.48 -7.52
CA LEU A 100 -23.60 4.63 -7.93
C LEU A 100 -24.46 4.89 -6.69
N THR A 101 -24.88 6.14 -6.49
CA THR A 101 -25.61 6.58 -5.28
C THR A 101 -27.12 6.61 -5.48
N ALA A 102 -27.60 6.86 -6.70
CA ALA A 102 -29.04 6.86 -6.96
C ALA A 102 -29.40 6.45 -8.39
N ILE A 103 -30.60 5.91 -8.57
CA ILE A 103 -31.19 5.65 -9.87
C ILE A 103 -32.60 6.24 -9.94
N ILE A 104 -32.80 7.13 -10.91
CA ILE A 104 -34.11 7.70 -11.24
C ILE A 104 -34.73 6.81 -12.31
N TRP A 105 -35.72 6.01 -11.91
CA TRP A 105 -36.44 5.06 -12.77
C TRP A 105 -37.92 5.47 -12.93
N GLY A 106 -38.65 4.79 -13.83
CA GLY A 106 -40.07 5.09 -14.09
C GLY A 106 -40.34 6.25 -15.05
N ILE A 107 -39.27 6.81 -15.63
CA ILE A 107 -39.31 7.85 -16.66
C ILE A 107 -38.84 7.30 -18.01
N ALA A 108 -39.14 8.00 -19.11
CA ALA A 108 -38.81 7.56 -20.47
C ALA A 108 -37.30 7.26 -20.67
N LYS A 109 -36.43 8.03 -20.02
CA LYS A 109 -34.97 7.85 -20.01
C LYS A 109 -34.48 7.73 -18.58
N PRO A 110 -34.31 6.52 -18.03
CA PRO A 110 -33.77 6.34 -16.70
C PRO A 110 -32.38 6.97 -16.56
N LYS A 111 -32.12 7.55 -15.39
CA LYS A 111 -30.87 8.26 -15.08
C LYS A 111 -30.19 7.64 -13.87
N ALA A 112 -28.87 7.59 -13.89
CA ALA A 112 -28.04 7.14 -12.80
C ALA A 112 -27.24 8.33 -12.26
N LEU A 113 -27.13 8.43 -10.94
CA LEU A 113 -26.34 9.44 -10.25
C LEU A 113 -25.09 8.78 -9.68
N PHE A 114 -23.93 9.31 -10.07
CA PHE A 114 -22.63 8.84 -9.63
C PHE A 114 -21.98 9.87 -8.73
N ARG A 115 -21.48 9.48 -7.56
CA ARG A 115 -20.55 10.28 -6.77
C ARG A 115 -19.12 9.99 -7.24
N ALA A 116 -18.41 11.05 -7.59
CA ALA A 116 -17.02 11.01 -8.03
C ALA A 116 -16.06 11.29 -6.86
N PRO A 117 -14.77 10.95 -6.99
CA PRO A 117 -13.77 11.16 -5.94
C PRO A 117 -13.48 12.64 -5.63
N ASP A 118 -13.93 13.55 -6.49
CA ASP A 118 -13.90 15.00 -6.23
C ASP A 118 -14.98 15.47 -5.25
N GLY A 119 -15.87 14.57 -4.82
CA GLY A 119 -16.97 14.83 -3.91
C GLY A 119 -18.25 15.32 -4.61
N TYR A 120 -18.21 15.58 -5.91
CA TYR A 120 -19.36 16.00 -6.70
C TYR A 120 -20.13 14.80 -7.26
N SER A 121 -21.39 15.05 -7.61
CA SER A 121 -22.25 14.04 -8.22
C SER A 121 -22.58 14.39 -9.66
N TYR A 122 -22.48 13.39 -10.53
CA TYR A 122 -22.68 13.50 -11.97
C TYR A 122 -23.77 12.55 -12.44
N ILE A 123 -24.50 12.93 -13.49
CA ILE A 123 -25.61 12.16 -14.02
C ILE A 123 -25.18 11.43 -15.29
N GLY A 124 -25.48 10.14 -15.37
CA GLY A 124 -25.35 9.32 -16.57
C GLY A 124 -26.69 8.75 -17.04
N GLU A 125 -26.83 8.54 -18.34
CA GLU A 125 -27.95 7.84 -18.94
C GLU A 125 -27.46 6.77 -19.92
N LYS A 126 -28.38 5.95 -20.45
CA LYS A 126 -28.00 4.94 -21.46
C LYS A 126 -27.25 5.60 -22.61
N GLY A 127 -26.04 5.12 -22.87
CA GLY A 127 -25.16 5.61 -23.92
C GLY A 127 -24.11 6.63 -23.47
N THR A 128 -24.21 7.18 -22.25
CA THR A 128 -23.17 8.03 -21.67
C THR A 128 -21.88 7.23 -21.50
N ARG A 129 -20.75 7.86 -21.82
CA ARG A 129 -19.43 7.29 -21.57
C ARG A 129 -18.99 7.54 -20.13
N ILE A 130 -18.34 6.56 -19.54
CA ILE A 130 -17.99 6.51 -18.12
C ILE A 130 -16.68 5.74 -17.94
N GLY A 131 -15.82 6.23 -17.05
CA GLY A 131 -14.54 5.58 -16.80
C GLY A 131 -13.48 5.93 -17.85
N ARG A 132 -12.22 6.01 -17.43
CA ARG A 132 -11.05 6.23 -18.31
C ARG A 132 -10.86 5.16 -19.39
N ASN A 133 -11.42 3.97 -19.19
CA ASN A 133 -11.34 2.87 -20.13
C ASN A 133 -12.37 2.97 -21.27
N GLY A 134 -13.08 4.10 -21.39
CA GLY A 134 -14.06 4.32 -22.45
C GLY A 134 -15.33 3.47 -22.28
N GLY A 135 -15.69 3.17 -21.02
CA GLY A 135 -16.91 2.44 -20.72
C GLY A 135 -18.15 3.17 -21.19
N LYS A 136 -19.20 2.43 -21.52
CA LYS A 136 -20.48 2.98 -21.98
C LYS A 136 -21.64 2.35 -21.22
N ILE A 137 -22.55 3.18 -20.73
CA ILE A 137 -23.75 2.71 -20.03
C ILE A 137 -24.67 2.00 -21.04
N SER A 138 -24.80 0.68 -20.90
CA SER A 138 -25.62 -0.15 -21.79
C SER A 138 -27.07 -0.22 -21.33
N LYS A 139 -27.30 -0.28 -20.00
CA LYS A 139 -28.63 -0.36 -19.39
C LYS A 139 -28.62 0.19 -17.97
N VAL A 140 -29.68 0.91 -17.64
CA VAL A 140 -29.99 1.38 -16.28
C VAL A 140 -31.22 0.62 -15.80
N SER A 141 -31.10 -0.12 -14.70
CA SER A 141 -32.17 -0.89 -14.06
C SER A 141 -32.50 -0.31 -12.69
N ARG A 142 -33.53 -0.80 -11.99
CA ARG A 142 -33.96 -0.23 -10.70
C ARG A 142 -32.89 -0.28 -9.59
N SER A 143 -32.10 -1.34 -9.55
CA SER A 143 -31.10 -1.59 -8.49
C SER A 143 -29.66 -1.66 -8.98
N LYS A 144 -29.46 -1.62 -10.31
CA LYS A 144 -28.15 -1.84 -10.91
C LYS A 144 -27.99 -1.20 -12.27
N LEU A 145 -26.74 -1.01 -12.64
CA LEU A 145 -26.30 -0.40 -13.89
C LEU A 145 -25.33 -1.33 -14.61
N LEU A 146 -25.50 -1.48 -15.92
CA LEU A 146 -24.64 -2.30 -16.76
C LEU A 146 -23.76 -1.41 -17.64
N VAL A 147 -22.45 -1.55 -17.50
CA VAL A 147 -21.43 -0.84 -18.30
C VAL A 147 -20.80 -1.83 -19.26
N GLN A 148 -20.55 -1.40 -20.49
CA GLN A 148 -19.72 -2.14 -21.45
C GLN A 148 -18.40 -1.39 -21.63
N GLU A 149 -17.28 -2.07 -21.38
CA GLU A 149 -15.93 -1.55 -21.56
C GLU A 149 -15.21 -2.34 -22.64
N GLU A 150 -14.38 -1.66 -23.43
CA GLU A 150 -13.47 -2.31 -24.36
C GLU A 150 -12.17 -2.65 -23.64
N TYR A 151 -11.88 -3.94 -23.51
CA TYR A 151 -10.66 -4.44 -22.90
C TYR A 151 -9.70 -4.93 -23.98
N ARG A 152 -8.47 -4.41 -23.96
CA ARG A 152 -7.38 -4.90 -24.81
C ARG A 152 -6.66 -6.04 -24.12
N SER A 153 -6.73 -7.22 -24.71
CA SER A 153 -5.95 -8.38 -24.24
C SER A 153 -4.44 -8.16 -24.48
N PRO A 154 -3.56 -8.86 -23.74
CA PRO A 154 -2.11 -8.81 -23.98
C PRO A 154 -1.70 -9.21 -25.41
N THR A 155 -2.52 -10.03 -26.08
CA THR A 155 -2.33 -10.44 -27.48
C THR A 155 -2.67 -9.33 -28.48
N GLY A 156 -3.34 -8.26 -28.03
CA GLY A 156 -3.75 -7.11 -28.85
C GLY A 156 -5.20 -7.16 -29.32
N ASP A 157 -5.91 -8.26 -29.09
CA ASP A 157 -7.34 -8.41 -29.42
C ASP A 157 -8.21 -7.52 -28.51
N ILE A 158 -9.18 -6.84 -29.11
CA ILE A 158 -10.15 -6.00 -28.40
C ILE A 158 -11.37 -6.86 -28.08
N THR A 159 -11.67 -7.03 -26.80
CA THR A 159 -12.84 -7.77 -26.32
C THR A 159 -13.75 -6.86 -25.52
N VAL A 160 -15.06 -6.96 -25.70
CA VAL A 160 -16.02 -6.19 -24.90
C VAL A 160 -16.30 -6.92 -23.60
N ARG A 161 -16.04 -6.27 -22.46
CA ARG A 161 -16.38 -6.75 -21.13
C ARG A 161 -17.63 -6.05 -20.63
N GLN A 162 -18.58 -6.80 -20.09
CA GLN A 162 -19.74 -6.24 -19.39
C GLN A 162 -19.47 -6.22 -17.89
N LEU A 163 -19.62 -5.06 -17.27
CA LEU A 163 -19.51 -4.84 -15.83
C LEU A 163 -20.88 -4.48 -15.24
N GLU A 164 -21.13 -4.98 -14.04
CA GLU A 164 -22.35 -4.71 -13.28
C GLU A 164 -21.99 -3.88 -12.05
N ILE A 165 -22.64 -2.72 -11.92
CA ILE A 165 -22.50 -1.82 -10.77
C ILE A 165 -23.83 -1.82 -10.04
N ASN A 166 -23.82 -2.28 -8.79
CA ASN A 166 -24.99 -2.25 -7.93
C ASN A 166 -25.15 -0.86 -7.32
N LEU A 167 -26.39 -0.45 -7.09
CA LEU A 167 -26.70 0.73 -6.30
C LEU A 167 -26.15 0.52 -4.89
N HIS A 168 -25.35 1.48 -4.40
CA HIS A 168 -24.91 1.47 -3.01
C HIS A 168 -26.10 1.80 -2.12
N ASP A 169 -26.34 0.97 -1.10
CA ASP A 169 -27.31 1.27 -0.07
C ASP A 169 -26.61 2.11 1.01
N ASP A 170 -27.01 3.37 1.15
CA ASP A 170 -26.36 4.35 2.05
C ASP A 170 -26.47 3.97 3.56
N GLU A 171 -27.25 2.95 3.90
CA GLU A 171 -27.46 2.48 5.28
C GLU A 171 -26.16 1.97 5.92
N GLU A 172 -25.30 1.26 5.17
CA GLU A 172 -24.03 0.72 5.70
C GLU A 172 -23.01 1.80 6.12
N LEU A 173 -23.10 3.01 5.57
CA LEU A 173 -22.16 4.10 5.88
C LEU A 173 -22.53 4.82 7.18
N GLN A 174 -23.83 4.93 7.48
CA GLN A 174 -24.31 5.57 8.70
C GLN A 174 -23.95 4.74 9.93
N ASP A 175 -24.04 3.42 9.83
CA ASP A 175 -23.66 2.50 10.91
C ASP A 175 -22.17 2.59 11.25
N ARG A 176 -21.30 2.74 10.24
CA ARG A 176 -19.86 2.89 10.43
C ARG A 176 -19.47 4.25 11.02
N GLU A 177 -20.20 5.30 10.68
CA GLU A 177 -19.98 6.63 11.25
C GLU A 177 -20.40 6.66 12.73
N LEU A 178 -21.52 6.01 13.09
CA LEU A 178 -21.99 5.86 14.47
C LEU A 178 -21.04 5.02 15.34
N GLU A 179 -20.50 3.91 14.82
CA GLU A 179 -19.52 3.08 15.53
C GLU A 179 -18.22 3.84 15.83
N SER A 180 -17.84 4.77 14.94
CA SER A 180 -16.66 5.64 15.14
C SER A 180 -16.87 6.74 16.18
N LEU A 181 -18.13 7.11 16.44
CA LEU A 181 -18.52 8.10 17.43
C LEU A 181 -18.61 7.49 18.83
N ASP A 182 -19.13 6.26 18.94
CA ASP A 182 -19.21 5.53 20.22
C ASP A 182 -17.83 5.21 20.80
N PHE A 183 -16.82 4.92 19.95
CA PHE A 183 -15.45 4.65 20.40
C PHE A 183 -14.75 5.86 21.03
N LYS A 184 -15.22 7.09 20.78
CA LYS A 184 -14.57 8.32 21.27
C LYS A 184 -15.01 8.76 22.68
N PHE A 185 -16.00 8.10 23.28
CA PHE A 185 -16.59 8.52 24.57
C PHE A 185 -16.27 7.60 25.76
N SER A 186 -15.34 6.64 25.62
CA SER A 186 -15.07 5.65 26.68
C SER A 186 -13.95 6.01 27.67
N ASP A 187 -13.17 7.06 27.40
CA ASP A 187 -12.00 7.43 28.22
C ASP A 187 -12.25 8.77 28.95
N GLU A 188 -13.02 8.75 30.04
CA GLU A 188 -12.93 9.77 31.10
C GLU A 188 -13.28 9.20 32.50
#